data_AF-A0A7W0IV93-F1
#
_entry.id   AF-A0A7W0IV93-F1
#
_cell.length_a   1.000
_cell.length_b   1.000
_cell.length_c   1.000
_cell.angle_alpha   90.00
_cell.angle_beta   90.00
_cell.angle_gamma   90.00
#
_symmetry.space_group_name_H-M   'P 1'
#
loop_
_entity.id
_entity.type
_entity.pdbx_description
1 polymer ?
#
loop_
_entity_poly.entity_id
_entity_poly.type
_entity_poly.pdbx_seq_one_letter_code
_entity_poly.pdbx_strand_id
1 'polypeptide(L)'
;MNPSKVICFLICFFLTACATRISHPPAPLQQQSIVEQFKLNGNESRVHFFLGDLFMKNASGIKMNEAAELYVNNVKIGLIGNDKEYIAIDLNPGLYNFKWMPIGAGSGSCEPEPLQLSISNNELIFMKANMRDASTTAPGAMLFGAIGALAGTNVKIITYFEPDSGWKDKIKEFKLILLNQSFKQASPIKKLKIDQPSMENSQSAGIEKKLSELKSIYEKGLITKEEYDEKRKKLIEKY
;
A
#
# COMPACT_ATOMS: atom_id res chain seq x y z
N MET A 1 1.84 -27.65 -53.03
CA MET A 1 2.03 -27.05 -51.69
C MET A 1 3.47 -27.30 -51.26
N ASN A 2 4.24 -26.26 -50.95
CA ASN A 2 5.66 -26.40 -50.63
C ASN A 2 5.84 -26.95 -49.20
N PRO A 3 6.51 -28.11 -49.00
CA PRO A 3 6.66 -28.73 -47.68
C PRO A 3 7.45 -27.86 -46.70
N SER A 4 8.28 -26.94 -47.18
CA SER A 4 9.05 -26.01 -46.32
C SER A 4 8.18 -24.96 -45.61
N LYS A 5 6.99 -24.63 -46.14
CA LYS A 5 6.08 -23.66 -45.49
C LYS A 5 5.21 -24.29 -44.41
N VAL A 6 5.00 -25.61 -44.44
CA VAL A 6 4.20 -26.34 -43.44
C VAL A 6 5.00 -26.54 -42.14
N ILE A 7 6.32 -26.75 -42.25
CA ILE A 7 7.20 -26.96 -41.08
C ILE A 7 7.38 -25.67 -40.28
N CYS A 8 7.47 -24.51 -40.94
CA CYS A 8 7.61 -23.22 -40.24
C CYS A 8 6.35 -22.86 -39.42
N PHE A 9 5.16 -23.24 -39.90
CA PHE A 9 3.90 -22.97 -39.19
C PHE A 9 3.71 -23.87 -37.95
N LEU A 10 4.23 -25.10 -37.98
CA LEU A 10 4.15 -26.05 -36.87
C LEU A 10 5.12 -25.69 -35.73
N ILE A 11 6.27 -25.08 -36.02
CA ILE A 11 7.25 -24.65 -35.00
C ILE A 11 6.77 -23.41 -34.23
N CYS A 12 6.00 -22.51 -34.85
CA CYS A 12 5.45 -21.34 -34.16
C CYS A 12 4.30 -21.68 -33.17
N PHE A 13 3.60 -22.80 -33.35
CA PHE A 13 2.51 -23.20 -32.44
C PHE A 13 2.98 -23.81 -31.12
N PHE A 14 4.24 -24.26 -31.01
CA PHE A 14 4.78 -24.83 -29.77
C PHE A 14 5.48 -23.81 -28.85
N LEU A 15 5.63 -22.55 -29.27
CA LEU A 15 6.30 -21.52 -28.46
C LEU A 15 5.35 -20.67 -27.60
N THR A 16 4.03 -20.87 -27.68
CA THR A 16 3.03 -20.06 -26.96
C THR A 16 2.58 -20.62 -25.61
N ALA A 17 3.09 -21.77 -25.16
CA ALA A 17 2.48 -22.49 -24.03
C ALA A 17 3.28 -22.51 -22.71
N CYS A 18 4.38 -21.76 -22.58
CA CYS A 18 5.13 -21.69 -21.32
C CYS A 18 5.30 -20.26 -20.82
N ALA A 19 4.20 -19.53 -20.68
CA ALA A 19 4.16 -18.47 -19.68
C ALA A 19 4.22 -19.17 -18.31
N THR A 20 5.42 -19.41 -17.81
CA THR A 20 5.64 -19.93 -16.46
C THR A 20 4.89 -19.02 -15.50
N ARG A 21 3.90 -19.59 -14.78
CA ARG A 21 3.27 -18.90 -13.66
C ARG A 21 4.38 -18.28 -12.83
N ILE A 22 4.29 -16.98 -12.56
CA ILE A 22 5.24 -16.29 -11.70
C ILE A 22 5.21 -17.00 -10.36
N SER A 23 6.19 -17.89 -10.15
CA SER A 23 6.31 -18.69 -8.96
C SER A 23 6.98 -17.81 -7.91
N HIS A 24 6.19 -17.24 -7.01
CA HIS A 24 6.77 -16.62 -5.82
C HIS A 24 7.41 -17.73 -4.98
N PRO A 25 8.74 -17.65 -4.74
CA PRO A 25 9.40 -18.64 -3.90
C PRO A 25 8.75 -18.61 -2.51
N PRO A 26 8.48 -19.78 -1.90
CA PRO A 26 7.97 -19.83 -0.55
C PRO A 26 8.93 -19.14 0.43
N ALA A 27 8.37 -18.58 1.49
CA ALA A 27 9.10 -18.05 2.63
C ALA A 27 10.16 -19.05 3.15
N PRO A 28 11.37 -18.61 3.55
CA PRO A 28 12.26 -19.45 4.35
C PRO A 28 11.55 -19.97 5.61
N LEU A 29 11.66 -21.27 5.90
CA LEU A 29 10.93 -21.97 6.98
C LEU A 29 10.99 -21.25 8.34
N GLN A 30 12.12 -20.65 8.69
CA GLN A 30 12.27 -19.92 9.96
C GLN A 30 11.35 -18.70 10.04
N GLN A 31 11.24 -17.93 8.96
CA GLN A 31 10.40 -16.73 8.91
C GLN A 31 8.92 -17.12 8.88
N GLN A 32 8.58 -18.19 8.17
CA GLN A 32 7.24 -18.77 8.19
C GLN A 32 6.81 -19.15 9.62
N SER A 33 7.68 -19.81 10.38
CA SER A 33 7.35 -20.21 11.75
C SER A 33 7.08 -19.03 12.70
N ILE A 34 7.78 -17.90 12.55
CA ILE A 34 7.56 -16.68 13.35
C ILE A 34 6.20 -16.07 13.02
N VAL A 35 5.85 -16.04 11.72
CA VAL A 35 4.58 -15.49 11.24
C VAL A 35 3.40 -16.35 11.67
N GLU A 36 3.49 -17.67 11.51
CA GLU A 36 2.44 -18.62 11.89
C GLU A 36 2.22 -18.70 13.40
N GLN A 37 3.25 -18.43 14.20
CA GLN A 37 3.14 -18.34 15.65
C GLN A 37 2.60 -16.99 16.14
N PHE A 38 2.29 -16.05 15.24
CA PHE A 38 1.85 -14.69 15.55
C PHE A 38 2.82 -13.95 16.50
N LYS A 39 4.12 -14.29 16.43
CA LYS A 39 5.16 -13.64 17.22
C LYS A 39 5.66 -12.42 16.47
N LEU A 40 5.75 -11.30 17.17
CA LEU A 40 6.28 -10.04 16.69
C LEU A 40 7.75 -9.89 17.12
N ASN A 41 8.54 -9.20 16.29
CA ASN A 41 9.94 -8.93 16.57
C ASN A 41 10.08 -7.54 17.21
N GLY A 42 10.31 -7.52 18.52
CA GLY A 42 10.56 -6.26 19.25
C GLY A 42 9.34 -5.36 19.29
N ASN A 43 9.44 -4.17 18.67
CA ASN A 43 8.39 -3.14 18.64
C ASN A 43 7.66 -3.07 17.28
N GLU A 44 7.95 -4.02 16.38
CA GLU A 44 7.28 -4.08 15.08
C GLU A 44 5.84 -4.59 15.23
N SER A 45 4.95 -4.08 14.39
CA SER A 45 3.58 -4.57 14.22
C SER A 45 3.48 -5.35 12.91
N ARG A 46 2.52 -6.25 12.80
CA ARG A 46 2.33 -7.06 11.59
C ARG A 46 0.95 -6.89 11.00
N VAL A 47 0.91 -6.60 9.71
CA VAL A 47 -0.33 -6.56 8.92
C VAL A 47 -0.36 -7.75 7.99
N HIS A 48 -1.42 -8.55 8.09
CA HIS A 48 -1.70 -9.68 7.23
C HIS A 48 -2.76 -9.28 6.20
N PHE A 49 -2.47 -9.56 4.92
CA PHE A 49 -3.36 -9.29 3.80
C PHE A 49 -3.80 -10.60 3.14
N PHE A 50 -5.10 -10.76 2.98
CA PHE A 50 -5.75 -11.91 2.35
C PHE A 50 -6.54 -11.45 1.14
N LEU A 51 -6.71 -12.33 0.16
CA LEU A 51 -7.72 -12.10 -0.87
C LEU A 51 -9.10 -12.26 -0.22
N GLY A 52 -9.93 -11.23 -0.33
CA GLY A 52 -11.28 -11.21 0.21
C GLY A 52 -12.31 -11.67 -0.81
N ASP A 53 -13.52 -11.15 -0.67
CA ASP A 53 -14.59 -11.43 -1.61
C ASP A 53 -14.46 -10.58 -2.87
N LEU A 54 -14.58 -11.23 -4.02
CA LEU A 54 -14.48 -10.62 -5.34
C LEU A 54 -15.86 -10.63 -5.98
N PHE A 55 -16.67 -9.63 -5.63
CA PHE A 55 -18.04 -9.47 -6.13
C PHE A 55 -18.02 -8.73 -7.48
N MET A 56 -17.63 -9.44 -8.53
CA MET A 56 -17.91 -9.02 -9.91
C MET A 56 -19.00 -9.92 -10.47
N LYS A 57 -20.21 -9.36 -10.65
CA LYS A 57 -21.21 -10.00 -11.50
C LYS A 57 -20.86 -9.68 -12.95
N ASN A 58 -19.99 -10.47 -13.57
CA ASN A 58 -20.05 -10.56 -15.02
C ASN A 58 -21.33 -11.33 -15.42
N ALA A 59 -21.77 -11.19 -16.67
CA ALA A 59 -22.94 -11.90 -17.19
C ALA A 59 -22.83 -13.45 -17.07
N SER A 60 -21.64 -13.98 -16.78
CA SER A 60 -21.35 -15.41 -16.64
C SER A 60 -21.21 -15.90 -15.19
N GLY A 61 -21.29 -15.03 -14.17
CA GLY A 61 -21.16 -15.42 -12.75
C GLY A 61 -19.80 -15.99 -12.34
N ILE A 62 -18.74 -15.76 -13.14
CA ILE A 62 -17.41 -16.31 -12.86
C ILE A 62 -16.75 -15.51 -11.74
N LYS A 63 -16.45 -16.17 -10.62
CA LYS A 63 -15.56 -15.63 -9.59
C LYS A 63 -14.15 -15.53 -10.17
N MET A 64 -13.68 -14.31 -10.36
CA MET A 64 -12.30 -14.07 -10.77
C MET A 64 -11.42 -14.19 -9.54
N ASN A 65 -10.75 -15.34 -9.33
CA ASN A 65 -9.66 -15.45 -8.36
C ASN A 65 -8.39 -14.88 -9.01
N GLU A 66 -8.40 -13.57 -9.25
CA GLU A 66 -7.27 -12.90 -9.86
C GLU A 66 -6.25 -12.49 -8.81
N ALA A 67 -4.99 -12.65 -9.17
CA ALA A 67 -3.90 -12.18 -8.34
C ALA A 67 -3.98 -10.65 -8.19
N ALA A 68 -3.57 -10.15 -7.03
CA ALA A 68 -3.65 -8.73 -6.69
C ALA A 68 -2.27 -8.18 -6.31
N GLU A 69 -1.88 -7.07 -6.92
CA GLU A 69 -0.71 -6.29 -6.50
C GLU A 69 -1.02 -5.48 -5.26
N LEU A 70 -0.25 -5.70 -4.21
CA LEU A 70 -0.35 -4.95 -2.97
C LEU A 70 0.71 -3.85 -2.94
N TYR A 71 0.32 -2.67 -2.46
CA TYR A 71 1.18 -1.50 -2.37
C TYR A 71 1.09 -0.86 -0.98
N VAL A 72 2.23 -0.36 -0.48
CA VAL A 72 2.35 0.43 0.75
C VAL A 72 3.08 1.72 0.42
N ASN A 73 2.49 2.86 0.75
CA ASN A 73 3.03 4.19 0.44
C ASN A 73 3.42 4.32 -1.05
N ASN A 74 2.58 3.81 -1.95
CA ASN A 74 2.78 3.73 -3.40
C ASN A 74 3.92 2.82 -3.88
N VAL A 75 4.59 2.08 -2.99
CA VAL A 75 5.59 1.09 -3.36
C VAL A 75 4.91 -0.27 -3.48
N LYS A 76 5.06 -0.93 -4.64
CA LYS A 76 4.57 -2.31 -4.84
C LYS A 76 5.38 -3.23 -3.94
N ILE A 77 4.69 -3.95 -3.05
CA ILE A 77 5.35 -4.81 -2.08
C ILE A 77 5.23 -6.29 -2.44
N GLY A 78 4.14 -6.71 -3.07
CA GLY A 78 3.93 -8.12 -3.39
C GLY A 78 2.66 -8.39 -4.20
N LEU A 79 2.39 -9.68 -4.36
CA LEU A 79 1.27 -10.23 -5.12
C LEU A 79 0.54 -11.25 -4.25
N ILE A 80 -0.79 -11.12 -4.13
CA ILE A 80 -1.66 -12.08 -3.45
C ILE A 80 -2.32 -12.90 -4.56
N GLY A 81 -1.94 -14.16 -4.75
CA GLY A 81 -2.27 -14.91 -5.97
C GLY A 81 -3.59 -15.67 -5.95
N ASN A 82 -4.10 -16.08 -4.79
CA ASN A 82 -5.37 -16.82 -4.66
C ASN A 82 -5.92 -16.74 -3.22
N ASP A 83 -7.06 -17.40 -3.01
CA ASP A 83 -7.80 -17.52 -1.76
C ASP A 83 -7.13 -18.42 -0.70
N LYS A 84 -5.90 -18.90 -0.94
CA LYS A 84 -5.06 -19.67 -0.01
C LYS A 84 -3.67 -19.06 0.17
N GLU A 85 -3.47 -17.85 -0.29
CA GLU A 85 -2.22 -17.10 -0.12
C GLU A 85 -2.47 -15.86 0.73
N TYR A 86 -1.47 -15.50 1.54
CA TYR A 86 -1.48 -14.25 2.28
C TYR A 86 -0.10 -13.63 2.30
N ILE A 87 -0.09 -12.30 2.45
CA ILE A 87 1.11 -11.52 2.66
C ILE A 87 1.12 -11.05 4.10
N ALA A 88 2.24 -11.20 4.79
CA ALA A 88 2.46 -10.59 6.10
C ALA A 88 3.59 -9.56 6.01
N ILE A 89 3.41 -8.42 6.65
CA ILE A 89 4.35 -7.30 6.63
C ILE A 89 4.61 -6.81 8.02
N ASP A 90 5.88 -6.80 8.42
CA ASP A 90 6.32 -6.15 9.65
C ASP A 90 6.54 -4.66 9.38
N LEU A 91 5.89 -3.80 10.17
CA LEU A 91 5.90 -2.36 10.05
C LEU A 91 6.22 -1.71 11.40
N ASN A 92 7.03 -0.66 11.37
CA ASN A 92 7.20 0.23 12.53
C ASN A 92 5.92 1.04 12.77
N PRO A 93 5.67 1.55 13.99
CA PRO A 93 4.53 2.42 14.25
C PRO A 93 4.53 3.65 13.35
N GLY A 94 3.34 4.06 12.91
CA GLY A 94 3.17 5.24 12.08
C GLY A 94 1.97 5.16 11.17
N LEU A 95 1.87 6.15 10.28
CA LEU A 95 0.77 6.27 9.32
C LEU A 95 1.19 5.73 7.96
N TYR A 96 0.37 4.87 7.38
CA TYR A 96 0.64 4.21 6.10
C TYR A 96 -0.57 4.29 5.18
N ASN A 97 -0.31 4.36 3.88
CA ASN A 97 -1.33 4.25 2.85
C ASN A 97 -1.20 2.88 2.18
N PHE A 98 -2.24 2.07 2.27
CA PHE A 98 -2.35 0.76 1.63
C PHE A 98 -3.24 0.87 0.41
N LYS A 99 -2.86 0.25 -0.69
CA LYS A 99 -3.74 0.08 -1.86
C LYS A 99 -3.48 -1.30 -2.45
N TRP A 100 -4.49 -1.89 -3.07
CA TRP A 100 -4.31 -3.12 -3.84
C TRP A 100 -4.93 -2.97 -5.21
N MET A 101 -4.38 -3.67 -6.20
CA MET A 101 -4.80 -3.57 -7.59
C MET A 101 -4.87 -4.97 -8.22
N PRO A 102 -6.04 -5.44 -8.69
CA PRO A 102 -6.15 -6.73 -9.36
C PRO A 102 -5.32 -6.73 -10.65
N ILE A 103 -4.57 -7.81 -10.90
CA ILE A 103 -3.86 -8.01 -12.16
C ILE A 103 -4.89 -8.23 -13.25
N GLY A 104 -4.85 -7.42 -14.31
CA GLY A 104 -5.75 -7.55 -15.45
C GLY A 104 -6.89 -6.56 -15.46
N ALA A 105 -7.12 -5.83 -14.36
CA ALA A 105 -7.91 -4.60 -14.43
C ALA A 105 -7.15 -3.59 -15.30
N GLY A 106 -7.70 -3.26 -16.46
CA GLY A 106 -7.14 -2.23 -17.33
C GLY A 106 -6.98 -0.92 -16.53
N SER A 107 -5.90 -0.19 -16.79
CA SER A 107 -5.48 1.01 -16.05
C SER A 107 -6.48 2.17 -16.04
N GLY A 108 -7.68 2.00 -16.59
CA GLY A 108 -8.77 2.98 -16.57
C GLY A 108 -10.10 2.48 -15.97
N SER A 109 -10.23 1.21 -15.58
CA SER A 109 -11.51 0.65 -15.06
C SER A 109 -11.51 0.36 -13.56
N CYS A 110 -10.34 0.35 -12.93
CA CYS A 110 -10.18 0.12 -11.51
C CYS A 110 -9.39 1.28 -10.90
N GLU A 111 -10.04 2.05 -10.03
CA GLU A 111 -9.36 3.06 -9.21
C GLU A 111 -9.27 2.53 -7.79
N PRO A 112 -8.09 2.08 -7.33
CA PRO A 112 -7.97 1.56 -5.98
C PRO A 112 -8.07 2.70 -4.97
N GLU A 113 -9.01 2.59 -4.04
CA GLU A 113 -9.14 3.56 -2.95
C GLU A 113 -8.05 3.28 -1.91
N PRO A 114 -7.12 4.21 -1.68
CA PRO A 114 -6.07 4.00 -0.70
C PRO A 114 -6.67 4.00 0.71
N LEU A 115 -6.42 2.94 1.47
CA LEU A 115 -6.72 2.89 2.89
C LEU A 115 -5.56 3.52 3.67
N GLN A 116 -5.83 4.60 4.38
CA GLN A 116 -4.90 5.12 5.36
C GLN A 116 -5.12 4.45 6.72
N LEU A 117 -4.06 3.89 7.29
CA LEU A 117 -4.12 3.16 8.56
C LEU A 117 -2.96 3.59 9.46
N SER A 118 -3.29 3.88 10.72
CA SER A 118 -2.32 4.16 11.78
C SER A 118 -1.96 2.87 12.48
N ILE A 119 -0.69 2.49 12.41
CA ILE A 119 -0.12 1.29 13.02
C ILE A 119 0.46 1.67 14.38
N SER A 120 0.01 1.00 15.44
CA SER A 120 0.55 1.16 16.80
C SER A 120 1.74 0.23 17.02
N ASN A 121 2.38 0.27 18.19
CA ASN A 121 3.40 -0.74 18.56
C ASN A 121 2.73 -2.09 18.87
N ASN A 122 3.38 -3.19 18.48
CA ASN A 122 3.01 -4.57 18.83
C ASN A 122 1.58 -4.97 18.44
N GLU A 123 1.11 -4.45 17.32
CA GLU A 123 -0.23 -4.65 16.80
C GLU A 123 -0.25 -5.78 15.75
N LEU A 124 -1.27 -6.63 15.80
CA LEU A 124 -1.56 -7.63 14.77
C LEU A 124 -2.85 -7.24 14.05
N ILE A 125 -2.75 -6.96 12.76
CA ILE A 125 -3.87 -6.49 11.95
C ILE A 125 -4.10 -7.51 10.83
N PHE A 126 -5.35 -7.85 10.58
CA PHE A 126 -5.77 -8.78 9.52
C PHE A 126 -6.72 -8.07 8.59
N MET A 127 -6.42 -8.08 7.30
CA MET A 127 -7.08 -7.28 6.28
C MET A 127 -7.46 -8.15 5.08
N LYS A 128 -8.74 -8.13 4.71
CA LYS A 128 -9.22 -8.72 3.46
C LYS A 128 -9.18 -7.68 2.35
N ALA A 129 -8.57 -8.02 1.23
CA ALA A 129 -8.60 -7.26 -0.01
C ALA A 129 -9.87 -7.62 -0.81
N ASN A 130 -10.93 -6.85 -0.61
CA ASN A 130 -12.24 -7.07 -1.23
C ASN A 130 -12.41 -6.22 -2.49
N MET A 131 -13.12 -6.76 -3.47
CA MET A 131 -13.45 -6.07 -4.72
C MET A 131 -14.96 -6.09 -4.94
N ARG A 132 -15.52 -4.95 -5.33
CA ARG A 132 -16.94 -4.84 -5.68
C ARG A 132 -17.14 -4.01 -6.93
N ASP A 133 -18.18 -4.36 -7.68
CA ASP A 133 -18.69 -3.51 -8.75
C ASP A 133 -19.47 -2.33 -8.16
N ALA A 134 -19.05 -1.09 -8.44
CA ALA A 134 -19.76 0.12 -7.98
C ALA A 134 -21.20 0.19 -8.51
N SER A 135 -21.49 -0.38 -9.68
CA SER A 135 -22.81 -0.35 -10.31
C SER A 135 -23.85 -1.19 -9.56
N THR A 136 -23.41 -2.20 -8.81
CA THR A 136 -24.28 -3.10 -8.05
C THR A 136 -24.67 -2.57 -6.67
N THR A 137 -24.18 -1.38 -6.30
CA THR A 137 -24.55 -0.72 -5.07
C THR A 137 -25.98 -0.24 -5.20
N ALA A 138 -26.92 -0.98 -4.61
CA ALA A 138 -28.28 -0.51 -4.44
C ALA A 138 -28.24 0.93 -3.87
N PRO A 139 -29.04 1.87 -4.40
CA PRO A 139 -29.09 3.24 -3.89
C PRO A 139 -29.55 3.21 -2.43
N GLY A 140 -28.59 3.20 -1.50
CA GLY A 140 -28.85 3.01 -0.07
C GLY A 140 -27.80 2.20 0.68
N ALA A 141 -26.99 1.37 0.00
CA ALA A 141 -25.83 0.72 0.59
C ALA A 141 -24.64 1.70 0.61
N MET A 142 -24.80 2.81 1.32
CA MET A 142 -23.69 3.69 1.66
C MET A 142 -22.69 2.86 2.47
N LEU A 143 -21.46 2.77 1.97
CA LEU A 143 -20.31 2.36 2.76
C LEU A 143 -20.17 3.41 3.88
N PHE A 144 -20.80 3.16 5.03
CA PHE A 144 -20.55 3.94 6.23
C PHE A 144 -19.11 3.65 6.66
N GLY A 145 -18.17 4.49 6.24
CA GLY A 145 -16.78 4.41 6.70
C GLY A 145 -15.73 5.21 5.92
N ALA A 146 -15.94 5.56 4.65
CA ALA A 146 -14.94 6.31 3.87
C ALA A 146 -15.60 7.29 2.90
N ILE A 147 -14.95 8.42 2.69
CA ILE A 147 -15.54 9.72 2.37
C ILE A 147 -15.71 9.91 0.86
N GLY A 148 -16.94 10.19 0.43
CA GLY A 148 -17.29 11.09 -0.68
C GLY A 148 -16.76 10.80 -2.09
N ALA A 149 -17.58 10.21 -2.96
CA ALA A 149 -17.52 10.48 -4.39
C ALA A 149 -18.89 10.31 -5.08
N LEU A 150 -19.25 11.34 -5.84
CA LEU A 150 -20.48 11.55 -6.62
C LEU A 150 -20.49 10.73 -7.92
N ALA A 151 -21.70 10.53 -8.44
CA ALA A 151 -22.07 9.73 -9.60
C ALA A 151 -21.25 10.04 -10.88
N GLY A 152 -20.60 9.01 -11.43
CA GLY A 152 -20.03 8.99 -12.78
C GLY A 152 -20.44 7.69 -13.49
N THR A 153 -20.81 7.78 -14.76
CA THR A 153 -21.47 6.73 -15.56
C THR A 153 -20.55 5.62 -16.10
N ASN A 154 -19.34 5.47 -15.54
CA ASN A 154 -18.43 4.40 -15.90
C ASN A 154 -18.48 3.31 -14.83
N VAL A 155 -18.57 2.04 -15.25
CA VAL A 155 -18.50 0.88 -14.34
C VAL A 155 -17.18 0.97 -13.58
N LYS A 156 -17.25 1.49 -12.36
CA LYS A 156 -16.09 1.71 -11.50
C LYS A 156 -15.94 0.46 -10.63
N ILE A 157 -14.86 -0.28 -10.81
CA ILE A 157 -14.51 -1.34 -9.86
C ILE A 157 -13.88 -0.66 -8.64
N ILE A 158 -14.42 -0.94 -7.45
CA ILE A 158 -13.90 -0.43 -6.19
C ILE A 158 -13.19 -1.57 -5.47
N THR A 159 -11.93 -1.36 -5.17
CA THR A 159 -11.11 -2.25 -4.33
C THR A 159 -10.90 -1.59 -2.98
N TYR A 160 -11.18 -2.32 -1.91
CA TYR A 160 -11.06 -1.81 -0.54
C TYR A 160 -10.47 -2.89 0.37
N PHE A 161 -10.08 -2.48 1.59
CA PHE A 161 -9.74 -3.41 2.63
C PHE A 161 -10.79 -3.43 3.73
N GLU A 162 -11.03 -4.61 4.28
CA GLU A 162 -11.92 -4.81 5.43
C GLU A 162 -11.16 -5.51 6.55
N PRO A 163 -11.19 -5.00 7.79
CA PRO A 163 -10.64 -5.70 8.95
C PRO A 163 -11.36 -7.06 9.14
N ASP A 164 -10.62 -8.10 9.50
CA ASP A 164 -11.23 -9.40 9.78
C ASP A 164 -10.66 -10.11 11.00
N SER A 165 -11.47 -10.23 12.05
CA SER A 165 -11.11 -10.87 13.30
C SER A 165 -11.15 -12.41 13.26
N GLY A 166 -11.77 -13.01 12.24
CA GLY A 166 -11.98 -14.47 12.15
C GLY A 166 -10.86 -15.26 11.47
N TRP A 167 -9.77 -14.61 11.04
CA TRP A 167 -8.73 -15.26 10.23
C TRP A 167 -7.64 -15.96 11.01
N LYS A 168 -7.51 -15.67 12.30
CA LYS A 168 -6.43 -16.23 13.12
C LYS A 168 -6.40 -17.77 13.06
N ASP A 169 -7.58 -18.40 12.99
CA ASP A 169 -7.70 -19.85 12.93
C ASP A 169 -7.51 -20.42 11.51
N LYS A 170 -7.78 -19.60 10.48
CA LYS A 170 -7.72 -20.02 9.06
C LYS A 170 -6.32 -20.01 8.48
N ILE A 171 -5.40 -19.22 9.04
CA ILE A 171 -4.04 -19.01 8.51
C ILE A 171 -3.23 -20.30 8.34
N LYS A 172 -3.53 -21.36 9.11
CA LYS A 172 -2.88 -22.67 8.97
C LYS A 172 -3.08 -23.32 7.61
N GLU A 173 -4.12 -22.91 6.87
CA GLU A 173 -4.46 -23.41 5.55
C GLU A 173 -3.82 -22.57 4.42
N PHE A 174 -3.08 -21.53 4.78
CA PHE A 174 -2.59 -20.53 3.83
C PHE A 174 -1.07 -20.56 3.68
N LYS A 175 -0.62 -20.29 2.47
CA LYS A 175 0.79 -20.14 2.13
C LYS A 175 1.23 -18.70 2.34
N LEU A 176 2.21 -18.50 3.23
CA LEU A 176 2.85 -17.20 3.42
C LEU A 176 3.73 -16.84 2.22
N ILE A 177 3.46 -15.67 1.63
CA ILE A 177 4.34 -15.03 0.66
C ILE A 177 5.14 -13.96 1.40
N LEU A 178 6.45 -14.21 1.57
CA LEU A 178 7.33 -13.21 2.15
C LEU A 178 7.77 -12.21 1.09
N LEU A 179 7.60 -10.95 1.44
CA LEU A 179 8.09 -9.84 0.65
C LEU A 179 9.61 -9.78 0.80
N ASN A 180 10.29 -9.37 -0.26
CA ASN A 180 11.72 -9.13 -0.21
C ASN A 180 12.03 -8.15 0.94
N GLN A 181 12.92 -8.51 1.87
CA GLN A 181 13.23 -7.71 3.06
C GLN A 181 13.73 -6.29 2.73
N SER A 182 14.09 -6.02 1.46
CA SER A 182 14.34 -4.68 0.94
C SER A 182 13.19 -3.69 1.17
N PHE A 183 11.96 -4.15 1.46
CA PHE A 183 10.80 -3.28 1.73
C PHE A 183 10.77 -2.61 3.11
N LYS A 184 11.72 -2.89 4.02
CA LYS A 184 11.86 -2.10 5.27
C LYS A 184 12.08 -0.59 5.02
N GLN A 185 12.25 -0.17 3.77
CA GLN A 185 12.40 1.22 3.35
C GLN A 185 11.09 2.01 3.23
N ALA A 186 9.90 1.38 3.31
CA ALA A 186 8.64 2.12 3.32
C ALA A 186 8.52 2.90 4.63
N SER A 187 9.12 4.09 4.65
CA SER A 187 9.09 4.98 5.81
C SER A 187 7.65 5.40 6.07
N PRO A 188 7.21 5.47 7.34
CA PRO A 188 5.92 6.03 7.68
C PRO A 188 5.73 7.38 6.99
N ILE A 189 4.50 7.68 6.58
CA ILE A 189 4.15 9.02 6.15
C ILE A 189 4.35 9.91 7.37
N LYS A 190 5.39 10.75 7.36
CA LYS A 190 5.50 11.84 8.32
C LYS A 190 4.19 12.59 8.20
N LYS A 191 3.44 12.73 9.30
CA LYS A 191 2.25 13.59 9.33
C LYS A 191 2.65 14.90 8.68
N LEU A 192 2.19 15.12 7.45
CA LEU A 192 2.16 16.44 6.89
C LEU A 192 1.30 17.20 7.89
N LYS A 193 1.89 18.17 8.58
CA LYS A 193 1.09 19.19 9.26
C LYS A 193 0.23 19.78 8.16
N ILE A 194 -1.02 19.33 8.09
CA ILE A 194 -2.04 19.99 7.30
C ILE A 194 -2.37 21.21 8.15
N ASP A 195 -1.54 22.25 8.00
CA ASP A 195 -1.85 23.55 8.53
C ASP A 195 -3.11 24.01 7.79
N GLN A 196 -4.25 24.00 8.48
CA GLN A 196 -5.46 24.66 8.00
C GLN A 196 -5.08 26.10 7.65
N PRO A 197 -5.40 26.61 6.45
CA PRO A 197 -5.11 27.98 6.09
C PRO A 197 -6.06 28.90 6.84
N SER A 198 -5.72 29.30 8.07
CA SER A 198 -6.19 30.55 8.62
C SER A 198 -5.46 31.66 7.87
N MET A 199 -6.20 32.40 7.04
CA MET A 199 -5.74 33.66 6.45
C MET A 199 -5.49 34.68 7.56
N GLU A 200 -4.33 34.60 8.18
CA GLU A 200 -3.62 35.73 8.78
C GLU A 200 -2.23 35.21 9.17
N ASN A 201 -1.19 35.98 8.81
CA ASN A 201 0.21 35.78 9.21
C ASN A 201 1.13 34.91 8.33
N SER A 202 1.09 35.10 7.00
CA SER A 202 2.08 34.51 6.07
C SER A 202 3.53 35.02 6.27
N GLN A 203 3.76 36.03 7.11
CA GLN A 203 5.10 36.56 7.37
C GLN A 203 5.80 35.88 8.56
N SER A 204 5.08 35.45 9.60
CA SER A 204 5.69 34.85 10.81
C SER A 204 6.27 33.45 10.54
N ALA A 205 5.61 32.64 9.72
CA ALA A 205 6.09 31.31 9.32
C ALA A 205 7.43 31.35 8.58
N GLY A 206 7.69 32.42 7.82
CA GLY A 206 8.96 32.63 7.13
C GLY A 206 10.12 32.92 8.08
N ILE A 207 9.85 33.58 9.21
CA ILE A 207 10.86 33.95 10.21
C ILE A 207 11.27 32.73 11.03
N GLU A 208 10.29 31.93 11.48
CA GLU A 208 10.56 30.72 12.28
C GLU A 208 11.45 29.73 11.54
N LYS A 209 11.20 29.52 10.24
CA LYS A 209 12.03 28.66 9.40
C LYS A 209 13.48 29.18 9.33
N LYS A 210 13.68 30.48 9.08
CA LYS A 210 15.01 31.09 9.00
C LYS A 210 15.75 31.06 10.34
N LEU A 211 15.05 31.24 11.46
CA LEU A 211 15.64 31.12 12.80
C LEU A 211 16.06 29.67 13.10
N SER A 212 15.28 28.69 12.67
CA SER A 212 15.61 27.27 12.85
C SER A 212 16.85 26.85 12.05
N GLU A 213 16.99 27.34 10.81
CA GLU A 213 18.16 27.11 9.97
C GLU A 213 19.41 27.77 10.57
N LEU A 214 19.30 29.02 11.04
CA LEU A 214 20.40 29.74 11.68
C LEU A 214 20.90 29.01 12.95
N LYS A 215 19.97 28.47 13.75
CA LYS A 215 20.31 27.67 14.95
C LYS A 215 21.05 26.38 14.58
N SER A 216 20.63 25.69 13.51
CA SER A 216 21.30 24.47 13.05
C SER A 216 22.75 24.73 12.61
N ILE A 217 23.02 25.89 11.99
CA ILE A 217 24.37 26.28 11.56
C ILE A 217 25.27 26.55 12.79
N TYR A 218 24.73 27.21 13.82
CA TYR A 218 25.43 27.43 15.08
C TYR A 218 25.73 26.12 15.83
N GLU A 219 24.75 25.22 15.94
CA GLU A 219 24.94 23.91 16.60
C GLU A 219 25.98 23.03 15.87
N LYS A 220 26.17 23.22 14.57
CA LYS A 220 27.22 22.56 13.77
C LYS A 220 28.60 23.20 13.93
N GLY A 221 28.73 24.30 14.69
CA GLY A 221 29.99 25.03 14.86
C GLY A 221 30.46 25.78 13.61
N LEU A 222 29.57 26.05 12.66
CA LEU A 222 29.90 26.74 11.40
C LEU A 222 29.95 28.27 11.53
N ILE A 223 29.38 28.81 12.61
CA ILE A 223 29.41 30.24 12.95
C ILE A 223 29.69 30.41 14.44
N THR A 224 30.27 31.53 14.84
CA THR A 224 30.49 31.83 16.27
C THR A 224 29.20 32.30 16.94
N LYS A 225 29.21 32.39 18.27
CA LYS A 225 28.07 32.87 19.06
C LYS A 225 27.73 34.32 18.72
N GLU A 226 28.75 35.16 18.53
CA GLU A 226 28.60 36.58 18.17
C GLU A 226 27.93 36.73 16.80
N GLU A 227 28.34 35.93 15.80
CA GLU A 227 27.75 35.93 14.46
C GLU A 227 26.29 35.43 14.47
N TYR A 228 25.99 34.44 15.31
CA TYR A 228 24.62 33.94 15.51
C TYR A 228 23.71 35.04 16.09
N ASP A 229 24.16 35.71 17.15
CA ASP A 229 23.39 36.76 17.82
C ASP A 229 23.14 37.97 16.90
N GLU A 230 24.15 38.39 16.13
CA GLU A 230 24.00 39.49 15.15
C GLU A 230 23.01 39.14 14.03
N LYS A 231 23.13 37.94 13.44
CA LYS A 231 22.22 37.47 12.37
C LYS A 231 20.79 37.28 12.88
N ARG A 232 20.64 36.77 14.10
CA ARG A 232 19.33 36.62 14.76
C ARG A 232 18.68 37.98 14.98
N LYS A 233 19.43 38.98 15.47
CA LYS A 233 18.93 40.34 15.66
C LYS A 233 18.47 40.97 14.34
N LYS A 234 19.29 40.87 13.27
CA LYS A 234 18.92 41.37 11.92
C LYS A 234 17.68 40.68 11.34
N LEU A 235 17.48 39.40 11.62
CA LEU A 235 16.28 38.67 11.18
C LEU A 235 15.02 39.11 11.92
N ILE A 236 15.12 39.51 13.19
CA ILE A 236 13.98 40.00 13.97
C ILE A 236 13.67 41.46 13.61
N GLU A 237 14.67 42.31 13.37
CA GLU A 237 14.45 43.73 13.02
C GLU A 237 13.92 43.94 11.58
N LYS A 238 14.15 42.97 10.68
CA LYS A 238 13.70 43.05 9.28
C LYS A 238 12.19 42.78 9.11
N TYR A 239 11.51 42.33 10.15
CA TYR A 239 10.12 41.90 10.13
C TYR A 239 9.35 42.51 11.31
#